data_AF-A0A3N1NUR6-F1
#
_entry.id   AF-A0A3N1NUR6-F1
#
_cell.length_a   1.000
_cell.length_b   1.000
_cell.length_c   1.000
_cell.angle_alpha   90.00
_cell.angle_beta   90.00
_cell.angle_gamma   90.00
#
_symmetry.space_group_name_H-M   'P 1'
#
loop_
_entity.id
_entity.type
_entity.pdbx_description
1 polymer ?
#
loop_
_entity_poly.entity_id
_entity_poly.type
_entity_poly.pdbx_seq_one_letter_code
_entity_poly.pdbx_strand_id
1 'polypeptide(L)'
;MPQEKARSLITQLHEMYGNEEPSEQQKHLMEQLELHTHPKGAKDQYGEPVPLDTLELLVEEMAAEHPRTAAVMREILETLKNIGV
;
A
#
# COMPACT_ATOMS: atom_id res chain seq x y z
N MET A 1 -7.20 -14.36 -1.80
CA MET A 1 -8.18 -13.38 -1.24
C MET A 1 -7.66 -11.95 -1.43
N PRO A 2 -8.50 -10.91 -1.51
CA PRO A 2 -8.05 -9.52 -1.69
C PRO A 2 -7.00 -9.06 -0.68
N GLN A 3 -7.12 -9.48 0.59
CA GLN A 3 -6.15 -9.20 1.64
C GLN A 3 -4.79 -9.85 1.38
N GLU A 4 -4.77 -11.10 0.88
CA GLU A 4 -3.54 -11.80 0.49
C GLU A 4 -2.91 -11.14 -0.74
N LYS A 5 -3.73 -10.64 -1.67
CA LYS A 5 -3.26 -9.87 -2.83
C LYS A 5 -2.59 -8.56 -2.39
N ALA A 6 -3.21 -7.82 -1.48
CA ALA A 6 -2.63 -6.59 -0.93
C ALA A 6 -1.27 -6.85 -0.26
N ARG A 7 -1.18 -7.91 0.57
CA ARG A 7 0.10 -8.33 1.18
C ARG A 7 1.16 -8.66 0.14
N SER A 8 0.81 -9.42 -0.91
CA SER A 8 1.74 -9.76 -1.98
C SER A 8 2.24 -8.52 -2.73
N LEU A 9 1.38 -7.53 -2.97
CA LEU A 9 1.75 -6.28 -3.64
C LEU A 9 2.63 -5.39 -2.75
N ILE A 10 2.37 -5.35 -1.45
CA ILE A 10 3.21 -4.68 -0.44
C ILE A 10 4.61 -5.29 -0.42
N THR A 11 4.71 -6.63 -0.40
CA THR A 11 6.01 -7.33 -0.49
C THR A 11 6.72 -7.02 -1.81
N GLN A 12 6.00 -7.02 -2.93
CA GLN A 12 6.58 -6.68 -4.23
C GLN A 12 7.08 -5.24 -4.29
N LEU A 13 6.36 -4.29 -3.68
CA LEU A 13 6.80 -2.92 -3.53
C LEU A 13 8.10 -2.84 -2.71
N HIS A 14 8.19 -3.61 -1.63
CA HIS A 14 9.40 -3.70 -0.80
C HIS A 14 10.60 -4.26 -1.59
N GLU A 15 10.40 -5.34 -2.35
CA GLU A 15 11.45 -5.96 -3.18
C GLU A 15 11.97 -5.02 -4.28
N MET A 16 11.13 -4.11 -4.77
CA MET A 16 11.52 -3.12 -5.77
C MET A 16 12.51 -2.07 -5.26
N TYR A 17 12.56 -1.82 -3.95
CA TYR A 17 13.56 -0.94 -3.33
C TYR A 17 14.93 -1.64 -3.14
N GLY A 18 15.01 -2.96 -3.37
CA GLY A 18 16.26 -3.69 -3.29
C GLY A 18 16.85 -3.72 -1.87
N ASN A 19 18.15 -3.44 -1.74
CA ASN A 19 18.86 -3.35 -0.45
C ASN A 19 18.90 -1.91 0.11
N GLU A 20 18.24 -0.97 -0.55
CA GLU A 20 18.20 0.42 -0.08
C GLU A 20 17.24 0.53 1.09
N GLU A 21 17.66 1.29 2.12
CA GLU A 21 16.78 1.50 3.27
C GLU A 21 15.57 2.34 2.83
N PRO A 22 14.33 1.89 3.09
CA PRO A 22 13.16 2.66 2.71
C PRO A 22 13.18 4.03 3.39
N SER A 23 12.76 5.08 2.67
CA SER A 23 12.53 6.40 3.25
C SER A 23 11.49 6.34 4.37
N GLU A 24 11.51 7.30 5.28
CA GLU A 24 10.54 7.39 6.38
C GLU A 24 9.09 7.44 5.88
N GLN A 25 8.84 8.11 4.75
CA GLN A 25 7.53 8.13 4.10
C GLN A 25 7.12 6.74 3.59
N GLN A 26 8.05 5.97 3.04
CA GLN A 26 7.80 4.61 2.58
C GLN A 26 7.55 3.66 3.76
N LYS A 27 8.33 3.77 4.86
CA LYS A 27 8.10 3.00 6.09
C LYS A 27 6.71 3.29 6.66
N HIS A 28 6.34 4.56 6.76
CA HIS A 28 5.04 4.97 7.27
C HIS A 28 3.88 4.46 6.41
N LEU A 29 4.00 4.55 5.08
CA LEU A 29 3.01 3.98 4.17
C LEU A 29 2.87 2.46 4.36
N MET A 30 3.97 1.75 4.57
CA MET A 30 3.95 0.30 4.78
C MET A 30 3.29 -0.07 6.10
N GLU A 31 3.60 0.64 7.18
CA GLU A 31 2.93 0.47 8.47
C GLU A 31 1.41 0.65 8.32
N GLN A 32 0.97 1.76 7.71
CA GLN A 32 -0.46 2.03 7.48
C GLN A 32 -1.13 0.91 6.67
N LEU A 33 -0.48 0.40 5.62
CA LEU A 33 -1.02 -0.68 4.80
C LEU A 33 -1.09 -2.02 5.53
N GLU A 34 -0.13 -2.32 6.43
CA GLU A 34 -0.17 -3.50 7.29
C GLU A 34 -1.29 -3.46 8.32
N LEU A 35 -1.58 -2.26 8.86
CA LEU A 35 -2.69 -2.03 9.78
C LEU A 35 -4.05 -2.36 9.15
N HIS A 36 -4.22 -2.10 7.86
CA HIS A 36 -5.50 -2.28 7.18
C HIS A 36 -5.65 -3.61 6.42
N THR A 37 -4.60 -4.42 6.35
CA THR A 37 -4.63 -5.74 5.69
C THR A 37 -4.78 -6.89 6.69
N HIS A 38 -5.64 -6.77 7.69
CA HIS A 38 -5.87 -7.82 8.70
C HIS A 38 -6.73 -9.01 8.18
N PRO A 39 -6.64 -10.20 8.79
CA PRO A 39 -7.49 -11.35 8.44
C PRO A 39 -8.99 -11.03 8.57
N LYS A 40 -9.82 -11.59 7.68
CA LYS A 40 -11.29 -11.46 7.75
C LYS A 40 -11.80 -11.79 9.16
N GLY A 41 -12.40 -10.81 9.83
CA GLY A 41 -13.00 -10.96 11.17
C GLY A 41 -12.16 -10.39 12.32
N ALA A 42 -10.92 -9.96 12.08
CA ALA A 42 -10.23 -9.07 13.00
C ALA A 42 -10.88 -7.68 12.88
N LYS A 43 -11.35 -7.10 13.99
CA LYS A 43 -11.74 -5.69 13.99
C LYS A 43 -10.51 -4.88 13.64
N ASP A 44 -10.65 -3.98 12.67
CA ASP A 44 -9.65 -2.94 12.47
C ASP A 44 -9.53 -2.20 13.81
N GLN A 45 -8.36 -2.26 14.42
CA GLN A 45 -8.12 -1.62 15.72
C GLN A 45 -7.91 -0.12 15.53
N TYR A 46 -7.77 0.31 14.28
CA TYR A 46 -7.51 1.67 13.86
C TYR A 46 -8.78 2.17 13.21
N GLY A 47 -9.50 3.04 13.93
CA GLY A 47 -10.72 3.69 13.44
C GLY A 47 -10.46 4.76 12.38
N GLU A 48 -9.23 4.88 11.89
CA GLU A 48 -8.86 5.84 10.85
C GLU A 48 -8.76 5.11 9.50
N PRO A 49 -9.47 5.57 8.46
CA PRO A 49 -9.35 5.00 7.13
C PRO A 49 -7.92 5.22 6.59
N VAL A 50 -7.44 4.31 5.74
CA VAL A 50 -6.26 4.58 4.91
C VAL A 50 -6.48 5.93 4.23
N PRO A 51 -5.51 6.86 4.24
CA PRO A 51 -5.61 8.08 3.45
C PRO A 51 -5.44 7.74 1.96
N LEU A 52 -6.48 7.17 1.35
CA LEU A 52 -6.51 6.73 -0.05
C LEU A 52 -6.15 7.87 -1.00
N ASP A 53 -6.57 9.09 -0.67
CA ASP A 53 -6.23 10.31 -1.41
C ASP A 53 -4.72 10.58 -1.40
N THR A 54 -4.02 10.32 -0.30
CA THR A 54 -2.56 10.44 -0.20
C THR A 54 -1.86 9.37 -1.03
N LEU A 55 -2.40 8.15 -1.03
CA LEU A 55 -1.91 7.05 -1.89
C LEU A 55 -2.11 7.36 -3.37
N GLU A 56 -3.24 7.98 -3.75
CA GLU A 56 -3.51 8.44 -5.11
C GLU A 56 -2.49 9.48 -5.58
N LEU A 57 -2.25 10.52 -4.76
CA LEU A 57 -1.26 11.54 -5.05
C LEU A 57 0.15 10.95 -5.23
N LEU A 58 0.55 10.03 -4.35
CA LEU A 58 1.86 9.41 -4.41
C LEU A 58 2.02 8.51 -5.65
N VAL A 59 0.93 7.85 -6.09
CA VAL A 59 0.90 7.09 -7.35
C VAL A 59 1.10 8.03 -8.55
N GLU A 60 0.47 9.20 -8.55
CA GLU A 60 0.59 10.19 -9.63
C GLU A 60 2.01 10.77 -9.72
N GLU A 61 2.61 11.13 -8.58
CA GLU A 61 3.98 11.63 -8.51
C GLU A 61 4.99 10.59 -9.02
N MET A 62 4.85 9.33 -8.57
CA MET A 62 5.76 8.25 -8.95
C MET A 62 5.58 7.80 -10.41
N ALA A 63 4.46 8.09 -11.07
CA ALA A 63 4.19 7.64 -12.43
C ALA A 63 5.16 8.25 -13.46
N ALA A 64 5.63 9.48 -13.21
CA ALA A 64 6.57 10.17 -14.10
C ALA A 64 8.01 9.65 -13.96
N GLU A 65 8.45 9.39 -12.72
CA GLU A 65 9.85 9.06 -12.41
C GLU A 65 10.09 7.53 -12.31
N HIS A 66 9.10 6.79 -11.82
CA HIS A 66 9.20 5.37 -11.50
C HIS A 66 7.93 4.61 -11.93
N PRO A 67 7.68 4.47 -13.25
CA PRO A 67 6.41 3.94 -13.78
C PRO A 67 6.08 2.51 -13.34
N ARG A 68 7.09 1.67 -13.05
CA ARG A 68 6.87 0.34 -12.48
C ARG A 68 6.38 0.40 -11.03
N THR A 69 6.93 1.32 -10.23
CA THR A 69 6.55 1.49 -8.82
C THR A 69 5.14 2.02 -8.71
N ALA A 70 4.81 3.01 -9.54
CA ALA A 70 3.46 3.55 -9.64
C ALA A 70 2.41 2.50 -10.02
N ALA A 71 2.74 1.54 -10.88
CA ALA A 71 1.83 0.46 -11.26
C ALA A 71 1.49 -0.45 -10.06
N VAL A 72 2.50 -0.85 -9.28
CA VAL A 72 2.29 -1.67 -8.07
C VAL A 72 1.49 -0.91 -7.02
N MET A 73 1.80 0.36 -6.79
CA MET A 73 1.06 1.20 -5.84
C MET A 73 -0.40 1.41 -6.26
N ARG A 74 -0.67 1.54 -7.57
CA ARG A 74 -2.04 1.60 -8.09
C ARG A 74 -2.81 0.30 -7.85
N GLU A 75 -2.17 -0.85 -7.99
CA GLU A 75 -2.79 -2.13 -7.65
C GLU A 75 -3.08 -2.27 -6.16
N ILE A 76 -2.21 -1.72 -5.29
CA ILE A 76 -2.43 -1.67 -3.84
C ILE A 76 -3.68 -0.83 -3.55
N LEU A 77 -3.75 0.40 -4.08
CA LEU A 77 -4.88 1.32 -3.91
C LEU A 77 -6.21 0.68 -4.34
N GLU A 78 -6.25 0.10 -5.54
CA GLU A 78 -7.46 -0.59 -6.04
C GLU A 78 -7.85 -1.77 -5.15
N THR A 79 -6.87 -2.50 -4.60
CA THR A 79 -7.14 -3.64 -3.72
C THR A 79 -7.72 -3.17 -2.38
N LEU A 80 -7.26 -2.04 -1.83
CA LEU A 80 -7.79 -1.44 -0.60
C LEU A 80 -9.23 -0.95 -0.77
N LYS A 81 -9.52 -0.21 -1.85
CA LYS A 81 -10.89 0.21 -2.21
C LYS A 81 -11.85 -0.98 -2.28
N ASN A 82 -11.40 -2.10 -2.85
CA ASN A 82 -12.19 -3.31 -2.98
C ASN A 82 -12.46 -4.07 -1.67
N ILE A 83 -11.69 -3.82 -0.60
CA ILE A 83 -11.92 -4.42 0.73
C ILE A 83 -12.71 -3.53 1.68
N GLY A 84 -13.11 -2.33 1.24
CA GLY A 84 -13.90 -1.38 2.03
C GLY A 84 -13.09 -0.64 3.09
N VAL A 85 -11.78 -0.55 2.86
CA VAL A 85 -10.85 0.34 3.58
C VAL A 85 -10.83 1.69 2.88
#